data_AF-A0A3D1R826-F1
#
_entry.id   AF-A0A3D1R826-F1
#
_cell.length_a   1.000
_cell.length_b   1.000
_cell.length_c   1.000
_cell.angle_alpha   90.00
_cell.angle_beta   90.00
_cell.angle_gamma   90.00
#
_symmetry.space_group_name_H-M   'P 1'
#
loop_
_entity.id
_entity.type
_entity.pdbx_description
1 polymer ?
#
loop_
_entity_poly.entity_id
_entity_poly.type
_entity_poly.pdbx_seq_one_letter_code
_entity_poly.pdbx_strand_id
1 'polypeptide(L)'
;MPKVTILPDGKTIELSPGSTLLEASNRAGAMHGAACGGVGACSTCHVRVLRGLDSLSEATEHELDMIDRAFDPKPDSRLGCQARLCGEEVVFEIAPESTNTWLDEHPAERREIEQGKLPAGVSDELKARLLKHVRR
;
A
#
# COMPACT_ATOMS: atom_id res chain seq x y z
N MET A 1 3.45 -17.75 -10.96
CA MET A 1 3.73 -16.32 -10.73
C MET A 1 3.35 -16.02 -9.28
N PRO A 2 4.15 -15.27 -8.50
CA PRO A 2 3.78 -14.89 -7.15
C PRO A 2 2.37 -14.31 -7.07
N LYS A 3 1.57 -14.81 -6.12
CA LYS A 3 0.21 -14.35 -5.85
C LYS A 3 0.22 -13.30 -4.75
N VAL A 4 -0.37 -12.14 -5.02
CA VAL A 4 -0.35 -11.00 -4.10
C VAL A 4 -1.78 -10.60 -3.76
N THR A 5 -2.11 -10.56 -2.48
CA THR A 5 -3.39 -10.07 -1.97
C THR A 5 -3.20 -8.76 -1.21
N ILE A 6 -4.00 -7.76 -1.59
CA ILE A 6 -3.87 -6.36 -1.18
C ILE A 6 -5.10 -6.00 -0.34
N LEU A 7 -4.87 -5.62 0.90
CA LEU A 7 -5.89 -5.18 1.85
C LEU A 7 -5.76 -3.68 2.13
N PRO A 8 -6.86 -3.00 2.53
CA PRO A 8 -8.22 -3.51 2.72
C PRO A 8 -9.02 -3.68 1.42
N ASP A 9 -8.44 -3.35 0.25
CA ASP A 9 -9.11 -3.42 -1.05
C ASP A 9 -9.64 -4.82 -1.42
N GLY A 10 -9.08 -5.89 -0.84
CA GLY A 10 -9.49 -7.27 -1.10
C GLY A 10 -9.11 -7.76 -2.50
N LYS A 11 -8.17 -7.08 -3.16
CA LYS A 11 -7.76 -7.39 -4.53
C LYS A 11 -6.63 -8.41 -4.53
N THR A 12 -6.72 -9.38 -5.42
CA THR A 12 -5.67 -10.38 -5.63
C THR A 12 -5.21 -10.35 -7.08
N ILE A 13 -3.90 -10.28 -7.28
CA ILE A 13 -3.28 -10.30 -8.60
C ILE A 13 -2.02 -11.17 -8.60
N GLU A 14 -1.60 -11.61 -9.78
CA GLU A 14 -0.34 -12.31 -9.97
C GLU A 14 0.66 -11.42 -10.70
N LEU A 15 1.92 -11.42 -10.25
CA LEU A 15 3.00 -10.66 -10.89
C LEU A 15 4.23 -11.54 -11.12
N SER A 16 5.16 -11.03 -11.92
CA SER A 16 6.48 -11.64 -12.07
C SER A 16 7.30 -11.49 -10.79
N PRO A 17 8.18 -12.45 -10.46
CA PRO A 17 9.20 -12.25 -9.43
C PRO A 17 10.02 -10.97 -9.67
N GLY A 18 10.44 -10.32 -8.59
CA GLY A 18 11.18 -9.04 -8.63
C GLY A 18 10.29 -7.79 -8.65
N SER A 19 9.00 -7.92 -8.98
CA SER A 19 8.04 -6.81 -8.87
C SER A 19 7.86 -6.35 -7.43
N THR A 20 7.54 -5.06 -7.25
CA THR A 20 7.35 -4.47 -5.92
C THR A 20 5.91 -4.57 -5.44
N LEU A 21 5.66 -4.45 -4.13
CA LEU A 21 4.30 -4.37 -3.60
C LEU A 21 3.55 -3.10 -4.05
N LEU A 22 4.28 -2.00 -4.29
CA LEU A 22 3.72 -0.79 -4.90
C LEU A 22 3.30 -1.04 -6.36
N GLU A 23 4.13 -1.72 -7.16
CA GLU A 23 3.75 -2.13 -8.52
C GLU A 23 2.50 -3.01 -8.51
N ALA A 24 2.41 -3.94 -7.56
CA ALA A 24 1.22 -4.77 -7.39
C ALA A 24 -0.02 -3.92 -7.10
N SER A 25 0.10 -2.97 -6.17
CA SER A 25 -0.98 -2.05 -5.82
C SER A 25 -1.45 -1.23 -7.01
N ASN A 26 -0.52 -0.65 -7.76
CA ASN A 26 -0.81 0.17 -8.93
C ASN A 26 -1.51 -0.64 -10.03
N ARG A 27 -1.04 -1.87 -10.30
CA ARG A 27 -1.69 -2.77 -11.30
C ARG A 27 -3.08 -3.21 -10.88
N ALA A 28 -3.32 -3.37 -9.57
CA ALA A 28 -4.64 -3.67 -9.03
C ALA A 28 -5.56 -2.42 -8.93
N GLY A 29 -5.02 -1.21 -9.17
CA GLY A 29 -5.72 0.05 -8.92
C GLY A 29 -6.07 0.24 -7.44
N ALA A 30 -5.21 -0.23 -6.54
CA ALA A 30 -5.37 -0.05 -5.10
C ALA A 30 -4.89 1.33 -4.65
N MET A 31 -5.50 1.88 -3.61
CA MET A 31 -5.24 3.24 -3.11
C MET A 31 -3.98 3.30 -2.24
N HIS A 32 -2.82 3.11 -2.88
CA HIS A 32 -1.51 3.06 -2.25
C HIS A 32 -0.71 4.32 -2.61
N GLY A 33 -0.42 5.17 -1.61
CA GLY A 33 0.30 6.42 -1.83
C GLY A 33 1.80 6.25 -1.99
N ALA A 34 2.44 7.15 -2.72
CA ALA A 34 3.89 7.10 -2.96
C ALA A 34 4.46 8.49 -3.28
N ALA A 35 4.54 9.37 -2.28
CA ALA A 35 4.84 10.79 -2.48
C ALA A 35 6.20 11.05 -3.14
N CYS A 36 7.18 10.18 -2.91
CA CYS A 36 8.49 10.28 -3.56
C CYS A 36 8.56 9.60 -4.94
N GLY A 37 7.46 9.07 -5.47
CA GLY A 37 7.43 8.32 -6.72
C GLY A 37 8.04 6.91 -6.63
N GLY A 38 8.18 6.35 -5.42
CA GLY A 38 8.68 4.99 -5.21
C GLY A 38 10.20 4.84 -5.20
N VAL A 39 10.94 5.93 -5.00
CA VAL A 39 12.42 5.95 -4.99
C VAL A 39 13.05 5.67 -3.61
N GLY A 40 12.25 5.30 -2.61
CA GLY A 40 12.75 5.02 -1.26
C GLY A 40 13.19 6.26 -0.47
N ALA A 41 12.71 7.46 -0.82
CA ALA A 41 13.07 8.71 -0.15
C ALA A 41 12.02 9.21 0.86
N CYS A 42 10.95 8.47 1.08
CA CYS A 42 9.89 8.77 2.05
C CYS A 42 9.31 7.47 2.63
N SER A 43 8.40 7.59 3.59
CA SER A 43 7.70 6.47 4.24
C SER A 43 6.23 6.33 3.82
N THR A 44 5.75 7.08 2.82
CA THR A 44 4.31 7.14 2.52
C THR A 44 3.77 5.90 1.81
N CYS A 45 4.62 5.05 1.24
CA CYS A 45 4.24 3.76 0.67
C CYS A 45 4.22 2.63 1.71
N HIS A 46 4.01 2.99 2.97
CA HIS A 46 4.03 2.05 4.08
C HIS A 46 2.96 0.97 3.93
N VAL A 47 3.38 -0.28 4.08
CA VAL A 47 2.52 -1.45 4.14
C VAL A 47 2.89 -2.32 5.33
N ARG A 48 1.93 -3.10 5.80
CA ARG A 48 2.16 -4.17 6.78
C ARG A 48 1.97 -5.53 6.13
N VAL A 49 2.98 -6.39 6.21
CA VAL A 49 2.95 -7.72 5.59
C VAL A 49 2.34 -8.73 6.56
N LEU A 50 1.11 -9.14 6.29
CA LEU A 50 0.36 -10.07 7.15
C LEU A 50 0.73 -11.53 6.91
N ARG A 51 1.23 -11.86 5.71
CA ARG A 51 1.71 -13.18 5.31
C ARG A 51 2.75 -13.07 4.21
N GLY A 52 3.75 -13.94 4.25
CA GLY A 52 4.78 -14.02 3.20
C GLY A 52 5.86 -12.95 3.32
N LEU A 53 6.21 -12.54 4.55
CA LEU A 53 7.33 -11.62 4.78
C LEU A 53 8.66 -12.21 4.28
N ASP A 54 8.83 -13.52 4.46
CA ASP A 54 9.92 -14.35 3.93
C ASP A 54 9.85 -14.57 2.41
N SER A 55 8.70 -14.27 1.80
CA SER A 55 8.49 -14.28 0.35
C SER A 55 8.86 -12.95 -0.30
N LEU A 56 9.49 -12.03 0.44
CA LEU A 56 9.98 -10.75 -0.04
C LEU A 56 11.51 -10.66 0.03
N SER A 57 12.09 -9.75 -0.74
CA SER A 57 13.50 -9.38 -0.57
C SER A 57 13.77 -8.87 0.84
N GLU A 58 14.97 -9.14 1.36
CA GLU A 58 15.41 -8.57 2.63
C GLU A 58 15.31 -7.03 2.59
N ALA A 59 14.96 -6.44 3.74
CA ALA A 59 14.92 -5.00 3.87
C ALA A 59 16.36 -4.47 3.91
N THR A 60 16.63 -3.40 3.16
CA THR A 60 17.93 -2.73 3.22
C THR A 60 18.01 -1.82 4.44
N GLU A 61 19.22 -1.47 4.89
CA GLU A 61 19.39 -0.50 5.99
C GLU A 61 18.68 0.82 5.70
N HIS A 62 18.80 1.32 4.47
CA HIS A 62 18.11 2.54 4.04
C HIS A 62 16.59 2.40 4.07
N GLU A 63 16.04 1.22 3.72
CA GLU A 63 14.61 0.95 3.85
C GLU A 63 14.18 1.03 5.32
N LEU A 64 14.93 0.40 6.23
CA LEU A 64 14.65 0.39 7.66
C LEU A 64 14.69 1.81 8.27
N ASP A 65 15.69 2.61 7.91
CA ASP A 65 15.79 4.02 8.33
C ASP A 65 14.57 4.85 7.93
N MET A 66 13.98 4.55 6.77
CA MET A 66 12.75 5.23 6.34
C MET A 66 11.51 4.68 7.04
N ILE A 67 11.44 3.36 7.30
CA ILE A 67 10.33 2.74 8.04
C ILE A 67 10.25 3.27 9.47
N ASP A 68 11.38 3.55 10.11
CA ASP A 68 11.42 4.16 11.45
C ASP A 68 10.75 5.54 11.50
N ARG A 69 10.59 6.19 10.35
CA ARG A 69 9.89 7.48 10.18
C ARG A 69 8.44 7.32 9.74
N ALA A 70 7.96 6.09 9.53
CA ALA A 70 6.57 5.82 9.20
C ALA A 70 5.66 6.07 10.40
N PHE A 71 4.36 6.14 10.15
CA PHE A 71 3.38 6.23 11.23
C PHE A 71 3.11 4.83 11.78
N ASP A 72 3.31 4.65 13.09
CA ASP A 72 3.08 3.39 13.82
C ASP A 72 3.74 2.13 13.17
N PRO A 73 5.06 2.15 12.88
CA PRO A 73 5.74 1.03 12.24
C PRO A 73 5.72 -0.21 13.14
N LYS A 74 5.63 -1.38 12.50
CA LYS A 74 5.62 -2.70 13.13
C LYS A 74 6.79 -3.53 12.61
N PRO A 75 7.16 -4.65 13.28
CA PRO A 75 8.22 -5.54 12.80
C PRO A 75 7.96 -6.14 11.41
N ASP A 76 6.69 -6.22 11.01
CA ASP A 76 6.21 -6.70 9.71
C ASP A 76 5.92 -5.54 8.72
N SER A 77 6.32 -4.32 9.06
CA SER A 77 6.23 -3.17 8.16
C SER A 77 7.29 -3.21 7.07
N ARG A 78 6.91 -2.75 5.87
CA ARG A 78 7.80 -2.60 4.71
C ARG A 78 7.52 -1.30 3.97
N LEU A 79 8.50 -0.81 3.21
CA LEU A 79 8.22 0.16 2.16
C LEU A 79 7.72 -0.61 0.93
N GLY A 80 6.46 -0.39 0.55
CA GLY A 80 5.86 -1.09 -0.59
C GLY A 80 6.65 -0.91 -1.89
N CYS A 81 7.33 0.24 -2.05
CA CYS A 81 8.19 0.51 -3.22
C CYS A 81 9.53 -0.23 -3.22
N GLN A 82 10.01 -0.71 -2.06
CA GLN A 82 11.29 -1.41 -1.95
C GLN A 82 11.13 -2.93 -1.74
N ALA A 83 10.00 -3.36 -1.16
CA ALA A 83 9.67 -4.76 -0.96
C ALA A 83 9.41 -5.48 -2.30
N ARG A 84 10.34 -6.35 -2.72
CA ARG A 84 10.26 -7.12 -3.98
C ARG A 84 9.80 -8.54 -3.75
N LEU A 85 9.01 -9.08 -4.68
CA LEU A 85 8.50 -10.45 -4.65
C LEU A 85 9.64 -11.45 -4.95
N CYS A 86 9.87 -12.39 -4.03
CA CYS A 86 10.85 -13.47 -4.16
C CYS A 86 10.22 -14.86 -4.03
N GLY A 87 9.15 -15.01 -3.24
CA GLY A 87 8.45 -16.27 -3.00
C GLY A 87 7.14 -16.41 -3.80
N GLU A 88 6.24 -17.27 -3.30
CA GLU A 88 5.04 -17.67 -4.02
C GLU A 88 3.77 -16.91 -3.64
N GLU A 89 3.62 -16.49 -2.38
CA GLU A 89 2.40 -15.81 -1.92
C GLU A 89 2.71 -14.72 -0.90
N VAL A 90 2.09 -13.54 -1.08
CA VAL A 90 2.18 -12.42 -0.15
C VAL A 90 0.79 -11.85 0.11
N VAL A 91 0.49 -11.59 1.38
CA VAL A 91 -0.70 -10.83 1.79
C VAL A 91 -0.22 -9.62 2.58
N PHE A 92 -0.58 -8.42 2.14
CA PHE A 92 -0.22 -7.19 2.84
C PHE A 92 -1.41 -6.24 2.92
N GLU A 93 -1.32 -5.35 3.89
CA GLU A 93 -2.27 -4.29 4.14
C GLU A 93 -1.60 -2.94 3.87
N ILE A 94 -2.27 -2.09 3.09
CA ILE A 94 -1.88 -0.69 2.89
C ILE A 94 -2.17 0.07 4.19
N ALA A 95 -1.13 0.73 4.73
CA ALA A 95 -1.27 1.49 5.96
C ALA A 95 -2.23 2.68 5.77
N PRO A 96 -3.06 3.05 6.77
CA PRO A 96 -4.06 4.10 6.60
C PRO A 96 -3.52 5.45 6.09
N GLU A 97 -2.33 5.85 6.53
CA GLU A 97 -1.64 7.07 6.09
C GLU A 97 -1.11 6.98 4.66
N SER A 98 -0.86 5.78 4.14
CA SER A 98 -0.54 5.57 2.73
C SER A 98 -1.76 5.83 1.85
N THR A 99 -2.94 5.36 2.26
CA THR A 99 -4.21 5.69 1.57
C THR A 99 -4.51 7.19 1.61
N ASN A 100 -4.22 7.86 2.74
CA ASN A 100 -4.37 9.32 2.81
C ASN A 100 -3.43 10.04 1.83
N THR A 101 -2.18 9.58 1.75
CA THR A 101 -1.21 10.12 0.78
C THR A 101 -1.72 9.93 -0.66
N TRP A 102 -2.30 8.76 -0.97
CA TRP A 102 -2.91 8.52 -2.28
C TRP A 102 -4.04 9.53 -2.57
N LEU A 103 -4.90 9.85 -1.61
CA LEU A 103 -5.97 10.84 -1.78
C LEU A 103 -5.42 12.25 -2.04
N ASP A 104 -4.31 12.62 -1.41
CA ASP A 104 -3.66 13.91 -1.64
C ASP A 104 -3.01 13.98 -3.03
N GLU A 105 -2.49 12.85 -3.53
CA GLU A 105 -1.97 12.70 -4.89
C GLU A 105 -3.08 12.68 -5.97
N HIS A 106 -4.31 12.35 -5.59
CA HIS A 106 -5.47 12.13 -6.49
C HIS A 106 -6.65 13.06 -6.13
N PRO A 107 -6.52 14.39 -6.36
CA PRO A 107 -7.49 15.38 -5.87
C PRO A 107 -8.87 15.29 -6.54
N ALA A 108 -8.98 14.69 -7.74
CA ALA A 108 -10.27 14.51 -8.40
C ALA A 108 -11.08 13.40 -7.70
N GLU A 109 -10.46 12.24 -7.50
CA GLU A 109 -11.01 11.08 -6.81
C GLU A 109 -11.35 11.42 -5.36
N ARG A 110 -10.49 12.19 -4.68
CA ARG A 110 -10.77 12.73 -3.34
C ARG A 110 -12.08 13.52 -3.31
N ARG A 111 -12.30 14.45 -4.25
CA ARG A 111 -13.54 15.26 -4.33
C ARG A 111 -14.77 14.40 -4.59
N GLU A 112 -14.66 13.34 -5.38
CA GLU A 112 -15.77 12.40 -5.61
C GLU A 112 -16.15 11.68 -4.31
N ILE A 113 -15.16 11.20 -3.55
CA ILE A 113 -15.36 10.54 -2.26
C ILE A 113 -15.96 11.51 -1.23
N GLU A 114 -15.51 12.77 -1.20
CA GLU A 114 -16.09 13.85 -0.37
C GLU A 114 -17.59 14.06 -0.67
N GLN A 115 -17.97 13.94 -1.94
CA GLN A 115 -19.37 13.98 -2.39
C GLN A 115 -20.14 12.68 -2.15
N GLY A 116 -19.54 11.68 -1.50
CA GLY A 116 -20.13 10.38 -1.20
C GLY A 116 -20.11 9.39 -2.36
N LYS A 117 -19.42 9.69 -3.47
CA LYS A 117 -19.23 8.77 -4.59
C LYS A 117 -18.01 7.89 -4.31
N LEU A 118 -18.27 6.74 -3.70
CA LEU A 118 -17.24 5.75 -3.41
C LEU A 118 -16.98 4.88 -4.67
N PRO A 119 -15.73 4.49 -4.94
CA PRO A 119 -15.44 3.58 -6.04
C PRO A 119 -16.15 2.23 -5.87
N ALA A 120 -16.55 1.64 -6.98
CA ALA A 120 -17.23 0.34 -6.98
C ALA A 120 -16.30 -0.77 -6.45
N GLY A 121 -16.86 -1.73 -5.69
CA GLY A 121 -16.12 -2.88 -5.19
C GLY A 121 -15.21 -2.61 -3.99
N VAL A 122 -15.25 -1.41 -3.42
CA VAL A 122 -14.49 -1.06 -2.21
C VAL A 122 -15.07 -1.76 -0.98
N SER A 123 -14.21 -2.36 -0.15
CA SER A 123 -14.60 -3.02 1.10
C SER A 123 -15.16 -2.03 2.14
N ASP A 124 -16.02 -2.49 3.06
CA ASP A 124 -16.60 -1.62 4.08
C ASP A 124 -15.55 -1.01 5.01
N GLU A 125 -14.45 -1.73 5.24
CA GLU A 125 -13.30 -1.21 5.97
C GLU A 125 -12.62 -0.06 5.23
N LEU A 126 -12.36 -0.20 3.92
CA LEU A 126 -11.77 0.87 3.13
C LEU A 126 -12.73 2.07 3.05
N LYS A 127 -14.05 1.85 2.89
CA LYS A 127 -15.05 2.94 2.94
C LYS A 127 -14.96 3.71 4.26
N ALA A 128 -14.88 3.02 5.39
CA ALA A 128 -14.75 3.65 6.70
C ALA A 128 -13.45 4.47 6.81
N ARG A 129 -12.33 3.97 6.29
CA ARG A 129 -11.05 4.70 6.24
C ARG A 129 -11.16 5.98 5.40
N LEU A 130 -11.68 5.86 4.18
CA LEU A 130 -11.83 6.99 3.25
C LEU A 130 -12.71 8.09 3.84
N LEU A 131 -13.90 7.74 4.34
CA LEU A 131 -14.85 8.71 4.90
C LEU A 131 -14.33 9.42 6.15
N LYS A 132 -13.48 8.76 6.96
CA LYS A 132 -12.86 9.37 8.14
C LYS A 132 -11.87 10.48 7.76
N HIS A 133 -11.16 10.31 6.65
CA HIS A 133 -10.12 11.26 6.22
C HIS A 133 -10.71 12.46 5.46
N VAL A 134 -11.60 12.20 4.51
CA VAL A 134 -12.15 13.24 3.62
C VAL A 134 -13.14 14.21 4.28
N ARG A 135 -13.67 13.87 5.46
CA ARG A 135 -14.64 14.71 6.21
C ARG A 135 -13.99 15.59 7.28
N ARG A 136 -12.67 15.68 7.29
CA ARG A 136 -11.91 16.62 8.13
C ARG A 136 -11.67 17.92 7.38
#